data_AF-A0A3Q3Q9M7-F1
#
_entry.id   AF-A0A3Q3Q9M7-F1
#
_cell.length_a   1.000
_cell.length_b   1.000
_cell.length_c   1.000
_cell.angle_alpha   90.00
_cell.angle_beta   90.00
_cell.angle_gamma   90.00
#
_symmetry.space_group_name_H-M   'P 1'
#
loop_
_entity.id
_entity.type
_entity.pdbx_description
1 polymer ?
#
loop_
_entity_poly.entity_id
_entity_poly.type
_entity_poly.pdbx_seq_one_letter_code
_entity_poly.pdbx_strand_id
1 'polypeptide(L)'
;MKLSVLLLSALLALASAGLKDIVQKKLEGLVPELGGNAVASGPLTPADLEQQEDLPSSFMFGGNVNLEWLTWDGSLPNGAVSIYNGYTKRTDYVCKYKCEAGFYNPNLGPYCRYPYGDREYYAPEFEILANKDNFEFLEWQEGSYGSVPQHAVKTCPGVGIYVGKNKYGLGKVVPQFEAFFLPWEGDEYWYKKYEVLAINRDAYTQHITDVKYAIDEVAIFQYPPETMRISAVTNNECQSVVKTVTITKTTEVEKTWNIGRGTMLGIAGSITAKIPFVGSGGIELSGEKTLQFDRGTTKVESLSHSVSVELTIPPNHTCKVRMEGRKIKADIPYTARLSRTYRNGETQWTSISGKYDGVEIGEVRAVVDRCEPVADAKPCP
;
A
#
# COMPACT_ATOMS: atom_id res chain seq x y z
N MET A 1 32.29 -64.26 42.74
CA MET A 1 33.24 -64.39 41.63
C MET A 1 32.69 -63.59 40.44
N LYS A 2 33.48 -62.61 40.00
CA LYS A 2 33.65 -62.05 38.64
C LYS A 2 32.41 -61.47 37.93
N LEU A 3 32.35 -60.16 37.69
CA LEU A 3 33.05 -59.39 36.63
C LEU A 3 32.85 -59.97 35.22
N SER A 4 31.89 -59.42 34.46
CA SER A 4 32.05 -59.02 33.04
C SER A 4 30.70 -58.64 32.42
N VAL A 5 30.22 -57.41 32.66
CA VAL A 5 29.13 -56.81 31.86
C VAL A 5 29.43 -55.34 31.49
N LEU A 6 30.68 -54.87 31.66
CA LEU A 6 30.99 -53.43 31.59
C LEU A 6 32.00 -53.00 30.53
N LEU A 7 32.29 -53.82 29.52
CA LEU A 7 33.23 -53.40 28.45
C LEU A 7 32.76 -53.62 27.01
N LEU A 8 31.49 -53.97 26.76
CA LEU A 8 30.89 -53.78 25.43
C LEU A 8 30.21 -52.40 25.27
N SER A 9 30.01 -51.67 26.36
CA SER A 9 29.34 -50.36 26.36
C SER A 9 30.28 -49.18 26.05
N ALA A 10 31.59 -49.43 25.97
CA ALA A 10 32.59 -48.37 25.70
C ALA A 10 32.99 -48.26 24.22
N LEU A 11 32.55 -49.16 23.35
CA LEU A 11 32.85 -49.13 21.90
C LEU A 11 31.65 -48.78 21.01
N LEU A 12 30.46 -48.56 21.57
CA LEU A 12 29.30 -48.05 20.82
C LEU A 12 28.97 -46.57 21.05
N ALA A 13 29.68 -45.87 21.94
CA ALA A 13 29.43 -44.45 22.21
C ALA A 13 30.24 -43.49 21.31
N LEU A 14 31.05 -44.00 20.37
CA LEU A 14 31.88 -43.20 19.46
C LEU A 14 31.47 -43.29 17.99
N ALA A 15 30.38 -43.99 17.67
CA ALA A 15 29.94 -44.19 16.28
C ALA A 15 28.54 -43.63 15.96
N SER A 16 27.86 -42.98 16.92
CA SER A 16 26.50 -42.45 16.75
C SER A 16 26.40 -40.92 16.73
N ALA A 17 27.52 -40.20 16.78
CA ALA A 17 27.61 -38.86 16.17
C ALA A 17 27.57 -39.06 14.65
N GLY A 18 26.42 -39.50 14.15
CA GLY A 18 26.23 -39.98 12.80
C GLY A 18 26.43 -38.85 11.80
N LEU A 19 26.95 -39.19 10.62
CA LEU A 19 27.27 -38.32 9.48
C LEU A 19 26.32 -37.12 9.23
N LYS A 20 25.06 -37.18 9.65
CA LYS A 20 24.08 -36.08 9.55
C LYS A 20 24.49 -34.84 10.38
N ASP A 21 24.97 -35.00 11.61
CA ASP A 21 25.48 -33.88 12.43
C ASP A 21 26.80 -33.30 11.88
N ILE A 22 27.57 -34.12 11.15
CA ILE A 22 28.86 -33.74 10.57
C ILE A 22 28.65 -32.90 9.29
N VAL A 23 27.59 -33.14 8.53
CA VAL A 23 27.25 -32.34 7.34
C VAL A 23 26.64 -30.99 7.72
N GLN A 24 25.75 -30.96 8.72
CA GLN A 24 25.09 -29.73 9.17
C GLN A 24 26.09 -28.68 9.70
N LYS A 25 27.25 -29.14 10.21
CA LYS A 25 28.37 -28.31 10.69
C LYS A 25 29.40 -27.93 9.62
N LYS A 26 29.36 -28.54 8.43
CA LYS A 26 30.50 -28.52 7.49
C LYS A 26 30.72 -27.17 6.82
N LEU A 27 29.66 -26.39 6.58
CA LEU A 27 29.71 -25.09 5.88
C LEU A 27 29.24 -23.89 6.73
N GLU A 28 29.14 -24.09 8.05
CA GLU A 28 28.84 -23.02 8.99
C GLU A 28 29.94 -21.95 8.97
N GLY A 29 29.59 -20.72 8.60
CA GLY A 29 30.51 -19.58 8.71
C GLY A 29 31.76 -19.66 7.85
N LEU A 30 31.85 -20.64 6.94
CA LEU A 30 32.96 -20.78 6.02
C LEU A 30 32.93 -19.69 4.94
N VAL A 31 34.10 -19.40 4.39
CA VAL A 31 34.23 -18.53 3.22
C VAL A 31 33.94 -19.40 1.99
N PRO A 32 32.94 -19.09 1.16
CA PRO A 32 32.73 -19.81 -0.09
C PRO A 32 33.92 -19.59 -1.02
N GLU A 33 34.44 -20.63 -1.65
CA GLU A 33 35.56 -20.49 -2.59
C GLU A 33 35.07 -19.87 -3.90
N LEU A 34 35.89 -19.00 -4.50
CA LEU A 34 35.60 -18.48 -5.85
C LEU A 34 35.99 -19.55 -6.88
N GLY A 35 35.00 -20.27 -7.41
CA GLY A 35 35.20 -21.18 -8.53
C GLY A 35 35.39 -20.45 -9.86
N GLY A 36 35.81 -21.19 -10.89
CA GLY A 36 35.80 -20.68 -12.26
C GLY A 36 34.37 -20.46 -12.74
N ASN A 37 34.18 -19.66 -13.82
CA ASN A 37 32.88 -19.40 -14.48
C ASN A 37 32.24 -20.66 -15.13
N ALA A 38 32.30 -21.82 -14.48
CA ALA A 38 31.61 -23.01 -14.90
C ALA A 38 30.11 -22.81 -14.62
N VAL A 39 29.30 -22.90 -15.68
CA VAL A 39 27.86 -23.10 -15.54
C VAL A 39 27.68 -24.49 -14.94
N ALA A 40 27.65 -24.57 -13.61
CA ALA A 40 27.25 -25.79 -12.93
C ALA A 40 25.80 -26.09 -13.36
N SER A 41 25.59 -27.19 -14.08
CA SER A 41 24.27 -27.79 -14.26
C SER A 41 23.90 -28.41 -12.92
N GLY A 42 23.36 -27.60 -12.00
CA GLY A 42 22.97 -28.10 -10.70
C GLY A 42 21.75 -29.01 -10.77
N PRO A 43 21.45 -29.68 -9.65
CA PRO A 43 20.35 -30.64 -9.60
C PRO A 43 19.01 -29.96 -9.90
N LEU A 44 18.13 -30.70 -10.56
CA LEU A 44 16.72 -30.33 -10.69
C LEU A 44 16.10 -30.21 -9.29
N THR A 45 15.07 -29.36 -9.20
CA THR A 45 14.29 -29.12 -8.00
C THR A 45 13.88 -30.43 -7.31
N PRO A 46 13.97 -30.51 -5.96
CA PRO A 46 13.46 -31.65 -5.19
C PRO A 46 11.95 -31.87 -5.35
N ALA A 47 11.51 -33.12 -5.45
CA ALA A 47 10.11 -33.48 -5.70
C ALA A 47 9.13 -32.99 -4.61
N ASP A 48 9.59 -32.84 -3.38
CA ASP A 48 8.81 -32.29 -2.26
C ASP A 48 8.52 -30.79 -2.41
N LEU A 49 9.44 -30.03 -3.01
CA LEU A 49 9.20 -28.63 -3.38
C LEU A 49 8.31 -28.49 -4.63
N GLU A 50 8.40 -29.41 -5.59
CA GLU A 50 7.53 -29.41 -6.78
C GLU A 50 6.05 -29.65 -6.41
N GLN A 51 5.81 -30.48 -5.40
CA GLN A 51 4.46 -30.82 -4.93
C GLN A 51 3.82 -29.73 -4.07
N GLN A 52 4.57 -28.69 -3.69
CA GLN A 52 4.03 -27.59 -2.91
C GLN A 52 3.16 -26.68 -3.80
N GLU A 53 1.89 -26.53 -3.43
CA GLU A 53 0.98 -25.60 -4.11
C GLU A 53 1.49 -24.17 -4.01
N ASP A 54 1.47 -23.46 -5.14
CA ASP A 54 1.76 -22.03 -5.18
C ASP A 54 0.62 -21.26 -4.53
N LEU A 55 0.88 -20.73 -3.34
CA LEU A 55 0.00 -19.74 -2.77
C LEU A 55 0.14 -18.46 -3.59
N PRO A 56 -0.97 -17.86 -4.04
CA PRO A 56 -0.90 -16.64 -4.83
C PRO A 56 -0.17 -15.55 -4.05
N SER A 57 0.86 -14.96 -4.67
CA SER A 57 1.65 -13.85 -4.13
C SER A 57 0.85 -12.53 -4.03
N SER A 58 -0.41 -12.54 -4.47
CA SER A 58 -1.31 -11.39 -4.39
C SER A 58 -1.43 -10.88 -2.94
N PHE A 59 -1.20 -9.58 -2.76
CA PHE A 59 -1.29 -8.85 -1.48
C PHE A 59 -0.18 -9.11 -0.45
N MET A 60 0.96 -9.71 -0.83
CA MET A 60 2.10 -9.94 0.07
C MET A 60 2.60 -8.68 0.82
N PHE A 61 2.55 -7.52 0.16
CA PHE A 61 3.12 -6.27 0.67
C PHE A 61 2.08 -5.22 1.06
N GLY A 62 0.80 -5.63 1.17
CA GLY A 62 -0.30 -4.77 1.59
C GLY A 62 -0.44 -3.51 0.73
N GLY A 63 -0.30 -2.33 1.33
CA GLY A 63 -0.41 -1.03 0.64
C GLY A 63 0.80 -0.63 -0.22
N ASN A 64 1.88 -1.42 -0.25
CA ASN A 64 3.09 -1.16 -1.03
C ASN A 64 2.95 -1.78 -2.43
N VAL A 65 1.98 -1.28 -3.19
CA VAL A 65 1.53 -1.89 -4.45
C VAL A 65 2.56 -1.83 -5.58
N ASN A 66 3.65 -1.08 -5.41
CA ASN A 66 4.77 -1.06 -6.37
C ASN A 66 5.78 -2.20 -6.12
N LEU A 67 5.76 -2.83 -4.95
CA LEU A 67 6.59 -3.98 -4.63
C LEU A 67 5.79 -5.26 -4.89
N GLU A 68 6.30 -6.15 -5.74
CA GLU A 68 5.62 -7.39 -6.11
C GLU A 68 6.59 -8.48 -6.53
N TRP A 69 6.15 -9.74 -6.42
CA TRP A 69 6.83 -10.89 -7.01
C TRP A 69 6.22 -11.11 -8.41
N LEU A 70 7.05 -11.02 -9.44
CA LEU A 70 6.63 -11.18 -10.84
C LEU A 70 7.20 -12.46 -11.42
N THR A 71 6.36 -13.28 -12.05
CA THR A 71 6.80 -14.47 -12.78
C THR A 71 7.78 -14.08 -13.89
N TRP A 72 8.86 -14.82 -13.99
CA TRP A 72 9.89 -14.64 -15.01
C TRP A 72 9.33 -14.90 -16.41
N ASP A 73 9.48 -13.92 -17.30
CA ASP A 73 9.01 -13.99 -18.70
C ASP A 73 10.15 -13.98 -19.72
N GLY A 74 11.40 -14.09 -19.26
CA GLY A 74 12.61 -13.98 -20.06
C GLY A 74 13.29 -12.61 -20.02
N SER A 75 12.72 -11.62 -19.32
CA SER A 75 13.29 -10.29 -19.19
C SER A 75 13.24 -9.75 -17.76
N LEU A 76 14.20 -8.89 -17.41
CA LEU A 76 14.20 -8.22 -16.11
C LEU A 76 13.09 -7.16 -16.06
N PRO A 77 12.18 -7.21 -15.06
CA PRO A 77 11.13 -6.21 -14.93
C PRO A 77 11.68 -4.84 -14.50
N ASN A 78 10.89 -3.77 -14.74
CA ASN A 78 11.18 -2.44 -14.20
C ASN A 78 11.31 -2.51 -12.68
N GLY A 79 12.45 -2.05 -12.16
CA GLY A 79 12.69 -2.01 -10.72
C GLY A 79 13.05 -3.36 -10.11
N ALA A 80 13.55 -4.31 -10.91
CA ALA A 80 14.09 -5.56 -10.40
C ALA A 80 15.10 -5.30 -9.27
N VAL A 81 14.79 -5.79 -8.07
CA VAL A 81 15.58 -5.54 -6.86
C VAL A 81 16.89 -6.32 -6.98
N SER A 82 18.01 -5.63 -6.78
CA SER A 82 19.34 -6.21 -6.95
C SER A 82 20.33 -5.70 -5.93
N ILE A 83 21.46 -6.39 -5.84
CA ILE A 83 22.65 -5.93 -5.13
C ILE A 83 23.84 -5.96 -6.09
N TYR A 84 24.78 -5.05 -5.88
CA TYR A 84 26.13 -5.26 -6.37
C TYR A 84 26.89 -6.14 -5.38
N ASN A 85 27.20 -7.36 -5.80
CA ASN A 85 27.95 -8.32 -5.01
C ASN A 85 29.45 -8.03 -5.14
N GLY A 86 30.03 -7.39 -4.13
CA GLY A 86 31.45 -7.01 -4.13
C GLY A 86 32.41 -8.21 -4.10
N TYR A 87 31.95 -9.37 -3.60
CA TYR A 87 32.78 -10.57 -3.50
C TYR A 87 33.00 -11.22 -4.88
N THR A 88 31.94 -11.32 -5.68
CA THR A 88 31.97 -11.87 -7.05
C THR A 88 32.11 -10.81 -8.14
N LYS A 89 32.03 -9.52 -7.78
CA LYS A 89 32.08 -8.35 -8.68
C LYS A 89 31.02 -8.39 -9.78
N ARG A 90 29.79 -8.76 -9.42
CA ARG A 90 28.64 -8.81 -10.35
C ARG A 90 27.36 -8.30 -9.69
N THR A 91 26.36 -7.99 -10.51
CA THR A 91 25.02 -7.63 -10.04
C THR A 91 24.15 -8.87 -9.97
N ASP A 92 23.62 -9.17 -8.79
CA ASP A 92 22.72 -10.29 -8.55
C ASP A 92 21.32 -9.75 -8.23
N TYR A 93 20.29 -10.35 -8.82
CA TYR A 93 18.89 -9.93 -8.67
C TYR A 93 18.16 -10.87 -7.71
N VAL A 94 17.28 -10.32 -6.88
CA VAL A 94 16.46 -11.10 -5.94
C VAL A 94 15.44 -11.90 -6.73
N CYS A 95 15.50 -13.22 -6.60
CA CYS A 95 14.51 -14.14 -7.15
C CYS A 95 14.00 -15.09 -6.07
N LYS A 96 12.92 -15.80 -6.38
CA LYS A 96 12.49 -16.97 -5.61
C LYS A 96 11.95 -18.06 -6.51
N TYR A 97 12.12 -19.30 -6.06
CA TYR A 97 11.37 -20.43 -6.55
C TYR A 97 10.47 -20.93 -5.42
N LYS A 98 9.15 -21.04 -5.67
CA LYS A 98 8.16 -21.27 -4.61
C LYS A 98 8.33 -20.20 -3.49
N CYS A 99 8.76 -20.64 -2.31
CA CYS A 99 9.04 -19.78 -1.16
C CYS A 99 10.54 -19.59 -0.89
N GLU A 100 11.41 -20.22 -1.67
CA GLU A 100 12.85 -20.22 -1.44
C GLU A 100 13.49 -19.04 -2.17
N ALA A 101 13.93 -18.04 -1.41
CA ALA A 101 14.65 -16.89 -1.96
C ALA A 101 16.09 -17.25 -2.33
N GLY A 102 16.53 -16.67 -3.43
CA GLY A 102 17.84 -16.90 -4.00
C GLY A 102 18.29 -15.72 -4.85
N PHE A 103 19.07 -16.00 -5.90
CA PHE A 103 19.51 -14.98 -6.83
C PHE A 103 19.46 -15.42 -8.29
N TYR A 104 19.17 -14.44 -9.15
CA TYR A 104 19.25 -14.54 -10.59
C TYR A 104 20.42 -13.68 -11.08
N ASN A 105 21.16 -14.20 -12.07
CA ASN A 105 22.18 -13.44 -12.78
C ASN A 105 22.15 -13.81 -14.27
N PRO A 106 22.02 -12.84 -15.19
CA PRO A 106 21.94 -13.13 -16.63
C PRO A 106 23.20 -13.82 -17.18
N ASN A 107 24.37 -13.64 -16.53
CA ASN A 107 25.61 -14.30 -16.96
C ASN A 107 25.72 -15.76 -16.52
N LEU A 108 24.82 -16.23 -15.64
CA LEU A 108 24.82 -17.60 -15.11
C LEU A 108 23.66 -18.45 -15.64
N GLY A 109 22.96 -17.95 -16.66
CA GLY A 109 21.81 -18.59 -17.29
C GLY A 109 20.45 -18.11 -16.74
N PRO A 110 19.35 -18.49 -17.41
CA PRO A 110 17.99 -18.05 -17.08
C PRO A 110 17.41 -18.84 -15.90
N TYR A 111 18.12 -18.88 -14.77
CA TYR A 111 17.75 -19.66 -13.60
C TYR A 111 17.78 -18.82 -12.32
N CYS A 112 16.77 -18.99 -11.48
CA CYS A 112 16.87 -18.63 -10.07
C CYS A 112 17.68 -19.71 -9.34
N ARG A 113 18.80 -19.29 -8.73
CA ARG A 113 19.63 -20.14 -7.88
C ARG A 113 19.21 -19.97 -6.44
N TYR A 114 18.75 -21.03 -5.80
CA TYR A 114 18.20 -20.96 -4.45
C TYR A 114 18.76 -22.08 -3.55
N PRO A 115 18.92 -21.82 -2.25
CA PRO A 115 19.43 -22.80 -1.31
C PRO A 115 18.28 -23.63 -0.75
N TYR A 116 18.43 -24.95 -0.67
CA TYR A 116 17.47 -25.83 -0.01
C TYR A 116 18.14 -27.13 0.44
N GLY A 117 17.85 -27.60 1.66
CA GLY A 117 18.26 -28.93 2.11
C GLY A 117 19.76 -29.24 1.88
N ASP A 118 20.63 -28.33 2.31
CA ASP A 118 22.10 -28.42 2.20
C ASP A 118 22.67 -28.32 0.76
N ARG A 119 21.88 -27.91 -0.24
CA ARG A 119 22.34 -27.76 -1.64
C ARG A 119 21.85 -26.48 -2.33
N GLU A 120 22.55 -26.08 -3.38
CA GLU A 120 22.07 -25.10 -4.36
C GLU A 120 21.26 -25.81 -5.46
N TYR A 121 20.09 -25.25 -5.78
CA TYR A 121 19.20 -25.69 -6.86
C TYR A 121 18.92 -24.57 -7.87
N TYR A 122 18.44 -24.97 -9.04
CA TYR A 122 18.31 -24.12 -10.23
C TYR A 122 16.89 -24.25 -10.77
N ALA A 123 16.12 -23.16 -10.72
CA ALA A 123 14.76 -23.14 -11.22
C ALA A 123 14.63 -22.26 -12.47
N PRO A 124 14.19 -22.80 -13.62
CA PRO A 124 13.91 -22.00 -14.83
C PRO A 124 12.58 -21.25 -14.74
N GLU A 125 11.63 -21.79 -13.98
CA GLU A 125 10.38 -21.13 -13.64
C GLU A 125 10.58 -20.49 -12.27
N PHE A 126 10.51 -19.17 -12.17
CA PHE A 126 10.76 -18.46 -10.92
C PHE A 126 10.08 -17.10 -10.92
N GLU A 127 10.09 -16.43 -9.77
CA GLU A 127 9.63 -15.04 -9.63
C GLU A 127 10.81 -14.11 -9.33
N ILE A 128 10.78 -12.90 -9.88
CA ILE A 128 11.70 -11.79 -9.54
C ILE A 128 10.98 -10.82 -8.62
N LEU A 129 11.68 -10.33 -7.60
CA LEU A 129 11.17 -9.22 -6.79
C LEU A 129 11.34 -7.91 -7.58
N ALA A 130 10.25 -7.24 -7.87
CA ALA A 130 10.22 -5.96 -8.57
C ALA A 130 9.68 -4.86 -7.66
N ASN A 131 10.39 -3.74 -7.60
CA ASN A 131 9.94 -2.48 -7.02
C ASN A 131 9.71 -1.49 -8.15
N LYS A 132 8.54 -1.52 -8.78
CA LYS A 132 8.23 -0.73 -9.95
C LYS A 132 8.55 0.76 -9.72
N ASP A 133 9.31 1.35 -10.65
CA ASP A 133 9.81 2.73 -10.60
C ASP A 133 10.74 3.03 -9.41
N ASN A 134 11.20 1.99 -8.69
CA ASN A 134 11.91 2.08 -7.41
C ASN A 134 11.16 2.91 -6.36
N PHE A 135 9.83 2.82 -6.37
CA PHE A 135 8.97 3.71 -5.59
C PHE A 135 8.95 3.42 -4.09
N GLU A 136 8.94 2.15 -3.70
CA GLU A 136 8.99 1.78 -2.30
C GLU A 136 10.42 1.89 -1.77
N PHE A 137 10.59 2.43 -0.57
CA PHE A 137 11.90 2.63 0.01
C PHE A 137 12.36 1.33 0.66
N LEU A 138 13.24 0.62 -0.04
CA LEU A 138 13.81 -0.62 0.43
C LEU A 138 15.14 -0.36 1.11
N GLU A 139 15.37 -1.04 2.22
CA GLU A 139 16.63 -0.97 2.95
C GLU A 139 17.08 -2.35 3.41
N TRP A 140 18.38 -2.49 3.58
CA TRP A 140 18.99 -3.68 4.16
C TRP A 140 19.27 -3.39 5.63
N GLN A 141 18.60 -4.11 6.53
CA GLN A 141 18.80 -3.96 7.97
C GLN A 141 19.61 -5.13 8.52
N GLU A 142 20.58 -4.83 9.38
CA GLU A 142 21.40 -5.85 10.03
C GLU A 142 20.55 -6.81 10.86
N GLY A 143 20.88 -8.09 10.77
CA GLY A 143 20.23 -9.17 11.49
C GLY A 143 21.22 -10.24 11.92
N SER A 144 20.86 -10.97 12.98
CA SER A 144 21.65 -12.09 13.44
C SER A 144 20.81 -13.07 14.24
N TYR A 145 21.22 -14.35 14.27
CA TYR A 145 20.61 -15.39 15.08
C TYR A 145 19.07 -15.44 14.98
N GLY A 146 18.55 -15.34 13.75
CA GLY A 146 17.11 -15.40 13.48
C GLY A 146 16.37 -14.08 13.64
N SER A 147 17.03 -12.99 14.05
CA SER A 147 16.39 -11.67 14.09
C SER A 147 15.98 -11.22 12.69
N VAL A 148 14.77 -10.66 12.61
CA VAL A 148 14.18 -10.13 11.38
C VAL A 148 13.49 -8.81 11.73
N PRO A 149 13.74 -7.73 10.96
CA PRO A 149 13.15 -6.43 11.22
C PRO A 149 11.63 -6.45 10.98
N GLN A 150 10.94 -5.44 11.52
CA GLN A 150 9.56 -5.20 11.14
C GLN A 150 9.49 -4.87 9.64
N HIS A 151 8.42 -5.30 8.98
CA HIS A 151 8.20 -5.06 7.54
C HIS A 151 9.27 -5.68 6.61
N ALA A 152 9.95 -6.74 7.08
CA ALA A 152 10.81 -7.55 6.24
C ALA A 152 10.07 -8.13 5.03
N VAL A 153 10.77 -8.19 3.89
CA VAL A 153 10.27 -8.73 2.62
C VAL A 153 10.17 -10.26 2.72
N LYS A 154 8.94 -10.75 2.81
CA LYS A 154 8.60 -12.18 2.84
C LYS A 154 8.57 -12.77 1.43
N THR A 155 8.86 -14.07 1.34
CA THR A 155 8.77 -14.83 0.08
C THR A 155 7.39 -15.43 -0.16
N CYS A 156 6.68 -15.83 0.91
CA CYS A 156 5.34 -16.43 0.85
C CYS A 156 4.41 -16.01 2.01
N PRO A 157 3.09 -16.03 1.81
CA PRO A 157 2.12 -15.80 2.89
C PRO A 157 2.24 -16.88 3.98
N GLY A 158 2.26 -16.48 5.26
CA GLY A 158 2.30 -17.42 6.38
C GLY A 158 3.62 -18.18 6.59
N VAL A 159 4.58 -18.05 5.67
CA VAL A 159 5.88 -18.74 5.74
C VAL A 159 6.93 -17.81 6.36
N GLY A 160 7.73 -18.36 7.27
CA GLY A 160 8.82 -17.65 7.95
C GLY A 160 10.11 -17.57 7.14
N ILE A 161 10.02 -17.23 5.85
CA ILE A 161 11.18 -17.10 4.95
C ILE A 161 11.22 -15.66 4.41
N TYR A 162 12.40 -15.06 4.48
CA TYR A 162 12.64 -13.65 4.16
C TYR A 162 13.81 -13.50 3.19
N VAL A 163 13.79 -12.45 2.37
CA VAL A 163 14.90 -12.10 1.49
C VAL A 163 16.07 -11.58 2.33
N GLY A 164 17.24 -12.20 2.19
CA GLY A 164 18.44 -11.83 2.92
C GLY A 164 19.66 -11.63 2.02
N LYS A 165 20.67 -10.97 2.57
CA LYS A 165 22.01 -10.94 2.02
C LYS A 165 23.07 -11.08 3.10
N ASN A 166 24.27 -11.43 2.69
CA ASN A 166 25.47 -11.16 3.44
C ASN A 166 26.56 -10.64 2.49
N LYS A 167 27.80 -10.55 2.98
CA LYS A 167 28.93 -10.08 2.16
C LYS A 167 29.24 -10.94 0.92
N TYR A 168 28.72 -12.16 0.84
CA TYR A 168 28.98 -13.10 -0.25
C TYR A 168 27.86 -13.14 -1.30
N GLY A 169 26.63 -12.74 -0.96
CA GLY A 169 25.53 -12.74 -1.92
C GLY A 169 24.14 -12.71 -1.30
N LEU A 170 23.15 -12.96 -2.15
CA LEU A 170 21.72 -13.04 -1.84
C LEU A 170 21.29 -14.46 -1.49
N GLY A 171 20.25 -14.58 -0.68
CA GLY A 171 19.66 -15.85 -0.30
C GLY A 171 18.45 -15.66 0.60
N LYS A 172 18.25 -16.59 1.54
CA LYS A 172 17.08 -16.60 2.42
C LYS A 172 17.46 -16.53 3.89
N VAL A 173 16.64 -15.85 4.69
CA VAL A 173 16.71 -15.90 6.15
C VAL A 173 15.54 -16.71 6.67
N VAL A 174 15.83 -17.69 7.52
CA VAL A 174 14.83 -18.56 8.16
C VAL A 174 14.99 -18.43 9.68
N PRO A 175 14.15 -17.62 10.36
CA PRO A 175 14.26 -17.37 11.79
C PRO A 175 14.22 -18.64 12.64
N GLN A 176 13.44 -19.65 12.22
CA GLN A 176 13.36 -20.94 12.91
C GLN A 176 14.72 -21.66 12.99
N PHE A 177 15.59 -21.47 12.00
CA PHE A 177 16.95 -22.01 12.00
C PHE A 177 18.00 -20.99 12.46
N GLU A 178 17.54 -19.79 12.84
CA GLU A 178 18.35 -18.68 13.32
C GLU A 178 19.49 -18.32 12.35
N ALA A 179 19.27 -18.47 11.04
CA ALA A 179 20.34 -18.39 10.05
C ALA A 179 19.90 -17.79 8.70
N PHE A 180 20.89 -17.24 8.01
CA PHE A 180 20.86 -16.92 6.59
C PHE A 180 21.47 -18.08 5.80
N PHE A 181 20.84 -18.48 4.70
CA PHE A 181 21.28 -19.53 3.80
C PHE A 181 21.62 -18.94 2.44
N LEU A 182 22.80 -19.27 1.93
CA LEU A 182 23.39 -18.77 0.70
C LEU A 182 23.56 -19.94 -0.30
N PRO A 183 22.94 -19.87 -1.48
CA PRO A 183 23.25 -20.79 -2.57
C PRO A 183 24.62 -20.46 -3.17
N TRP A 184 25.49 -21.46 -3.28
CA TRP A 184 26.82 -21.26 -3.83
C TRP A 184 27.40 -22.53 -4.48
N GLU A 185 27.59 -22.49 -5.80
CA GLU A 185 28.32 -23.50 -6.59
C GLU A 185 27.96 -24.97 -6.27
N GLY A 186 26.67 -25.26 -6.08
CA GLY A 186 26.14 -26.59 -5.78
C GLY A 186 25.79 -26.83 -4.31
N ASP A 187 26.31 -26.02 -3.40
CA ASP A 187 26.13 -26.16 -1.95
C ASP A 187 25.26 -25.05 -1.35
N GLU A 188 24.65 -25.34 -0.19
CA GLU A 188 24.01 -24.35 0.68
C GLU A 188 24.95 -24.01 1.85
N TYR A 189 25.40 -22.77 1.91
CA TYR A 189 26.16 -22.23 3.03
C TYR A 189 25.21 -21.56 4.00
N TRP A 190 25.61 -21.46 5.28
CA TRP A 190 24.79 -20.76 6.26
C TRP A 190 25.58 -19.90 7.25
N TYR A 191 24.95 -18.82 7.69
CA TYR A 191 25.58 -17.76 8.48
C TYR A 191 24.64 -17.22 9.56
N LYS A 192 25.19 -16.94 10.76
CA LYS A 192 24.46 -16.32 11.87
C LYS A 192 24.39 -14.79 11.81
N LYS A 193 25.13 -14.14 10.89
CA LYS A 193 25.12 -12.69 10.67
C LYS A 193 24.79 -12.40 9.22
N TYR A 194 23.86 -11.49 9.00
CA TYR A 194 23.28 -11.19 7.69
C TYR A 194 22.58 -9.84 7.72
N GLU A 195 22.03 -9.43 6.59
CA GLU A 195 21.09 -8.32 6.48
C GLU A 195 19.78 -8.85 5.86
N VAL A 196 18.66 -8.28 6.29
CA VAL A 196 17.32 -8.62 5.79
C VAL A 196 16.78 -7.43 5.00
N LEU A 197 16.20 -7.71 3.84
CA LEU A 197 15.53 -6.67 3.05
C LEU A 197 14.23 -6.28 3.75
N ALA A 198 14.02 -4.99 3.98
CA ALA A 198 12.82 -4.46 4.61
C ALA A 198 12.29 -3.24 3.86
N ILE A 199 10.99 -3.00 4.01
CA ILE A 199 10.36 -1.76 3.54
C ILE A 199 10.53 -0.72 4.65
N ASN A 200 11.31 0.33 4.38
CA ASN A 200 11.46 1.45 5.29
C ASN A 200 10.11 2.17 5.41
N ARG A 201 9.60 2.32 6.63
CA ARG A 201 8.32 3.00 6.93
C ARG A 201 8.47 4.31 7.69
N ASP A 202 9.63 4.94 7.58
CA ASP A 202 9.85 6.28 8.10
C ASP A 202 8.85 7.27 7.50
N ALA A 203 8.56 8.31 8.27
CA ALA A 203 7.64 9.34 7.83
C ALA A 203 8.17 10.03 6.56
N TYR A 204 7.33 10.09 5.54
CA TYR A 204 7.57 10.82 4.29
C TYR A 204 6.55 11.93 4.12
N THR A 205 6.82 12.85 3.20
CA THR A 205 5.80 13.75 2.63
C THR A 205 5.40 13.22 1.25
N GLN A 206 4.17 13.46 0.83
CA GLN A 206 3.72 13.03 -0.50
C GLN A 206 3.12 14.17 -1.31
N HIS A 207 3.28 14.10 -2.63
CA HIS A 207 2.73 15.11 -3.54
C HIS A 207 2.24 14.47 -4.84
N ILE A 208 1.05 14.89 -5.28
CA ILE A 208 0.42 14.42 -6.52
C ILE A 208 0.51 15.52 -7.58
N THR A 209 1.05 15.20 -8.75
CA THR A 209 1.21 16.11 -9.90
C THR A 209 0.71 15.47 -11.19
N ASP A 210 0.75 16.23 -12.30
CA ASP A 210 0.47 15.74 -13.66
C ASP A 210 -0.91 15.07 -13.78
N VAL A 211 -1.89 15.63 -13.07
CA VAL A 211 -3.22 15.05 -12.93
C VAL A 211 -4.04 15.28 -14.18
N LYS A 212 -4.54 14.17 -14.75
CA LYS A 212 -5.40 14.17 -15.94
C LYS A 212 -6.71 13.46 -15.61
N TYR A 213 -7.81 14.19 -15.68
CA TYR A 213 -9.15 13.65 -15.45
C TYR A 213 -9.78 13.20 -16.76
N ALA A 214 -10.41 12.03 -16.75
CA ALA A 214 -11.26 11.57 -17.83
C ALA A 214 -12.70 12.00 -17.50
N ILE A 215 -13.15 13.13 -18.05
CA ILE A 215 -14.44 13.76 -17.72
C ILE A 215 -15.55 13.48 -18.75
N ASP A 216 -15.18 13.11 -19.98
CA ASP A 216 -16.10 13.11 -21.14
C ASP A 216 -17.26 12.11 -21.03
N GLU A 217 -17.12 11.06 -20.20
CA GLU A 217 -18.11 9.99 -20.04
C GLU A 217 -18.51 9.76 -18.57
N VAL A 218 -18.26 10.72 -17.68
CA VAL A 218 -18.56 10.54 -16.25
C VAL A 218 -20.04 10.77 -15.96
N ALA A 219 -20.67 9.77 -15.35
CA ALA A 219 -22.03 9.90 -14.84
C ALA A 219 -22.08 10.85 -13.63
N ILE A 220 -22.97 11.83 -13.71
CA ILE A 220 -23.26 12.76 -12.61
C ILE A 220 -24.49 12.24 -11.86
N PHE A 221 -24.31 11.97 -10.57
CA PHE A 221 -25.38 11.47 -9.70
C PHE A 221 -25.96 12.63 -8.89
N GLN A 222 -27.24 12.91 -9.11
CA GLN A 222 -28.00 13.89 -8.36
C GLN A 222 -28.90 13.20 -7.34
N TYR A 223 -28.72 13.52 -6.07
CA TYR A 223 -29.58 13.02 -5.00
C TYR A 223 -30.88 13.85 -4.90
N PRO A 224 -31.92 13.36 -4.24
CA PRO A 224 -33.08 14.18 -3.89
C PRO A 224 -32.67 15.39 -3.04
N PRO A 225 -33.39 16.53 -3.11
CA PRO A 225 -33.16 17.66 -2.21
C PRO A 225 -33.35 17.27 -0.75
N GLU A 226 -32.46 17.73 0.12
CA GLU A 226 -32.54 17.53 1.56
C GLU A 226 -32.68 18.88 2.28
N THR A 227 -33.46 18.90 3.36
CA THR A 227 -33.60 20.12 4.16
C THR A 227 -32.35 20.34 5.00
N MET A 228 -31.61 21.40 4.67
CA MET A 228 -30.38 21.80 5.32
C MET A 228 -30.64 22.48 6.66
N ARG A 229 -31.61 23.41 6.70
CA ARG A 229 -31.99 24.19 7.88
C ARG A 229 -33.43 24.67 7.73
N ILE A 230 -34.12 24.82 8.86
CA ILE A 230 -35.50 25.33 8.91
C ILE A 230 -35.53 26.56 9.82
N SER A 231 -36.31 27.54 9.44
CA SER A 231 -36.70 28.67 10.27
C SER A 231 -38.22 28.84 10.23
N ALA A 232 -38.80 29.47 11.24
CA ALA A 232 -40.23 29.79 11.28
C ALA A 232 -40.41 31.24 11.71
N VAL A 233 -41.45 31.89 11.18
CA VAL A 233 -41.85 33.23 11.58
C VAL A 233 -43.32 33.20 11.92
N THR A 234 -43.65 33.72 13.10
CA THR A 234 -45.00 33.77 13.64
C THR A 234 -45.47 35.21 13.71
N ASN A 235 -46.67 35.46 13.19
CA ASN A 235 -47.35 36.75 13.32
C ASN A 235 -48.49 36.61 14.33
N ASN A 236 -48.34 37.21 15.51
CA ASN A 236 -49.37 37.26 16.55
C ASN A 236 -50.19 38.57 16.50
N GLU A 237 -49.96 39.42 15.50
CA GLU A 237 -50.68 40.68 15.31
C GLU A 237 -51.98 40.45 14.52
N CYS A 238 -52.85 41.46 14.52
CA CYS A 238 -54.14 41.43 13.82
C CYS A 238 -54.10 41.99 12.39
N GLN A 239 -52.92 42.34 11.90
CA GLN A 239 -52.68 42.74 10.53
C GLN A 239 -51.60 41.84 9.90
N SER A 240 -51.62 41.75 8.57
CA SER A 240 -50.57 41.00 7.86
C SER A 240 -49.24 41.71 8.01
N VAL A 241 -48.18 40.96 8.29
CA VAL A 241 -46.82 41.50 8.47
C VAL A 241 -45.91 40.98 7.37
N VAL A 242 -45.14 41.88 6.76
CA VAL A 242 -44.08 41.51 5.81
C VAL A 242 -42.76 41.33 6.57
N LYS A 243 -42.13 40.17 6.41
CA LYS A 243 -40.82 39.86 7.00
C LYS A 243 -39.91 39.20 5.97
N THR A 244 -38.67 39.65 5.92
CA THR A 244 -37.60 38.94 5.20
C THR A 244 -36.97 37.89 6.10
N VAL A 245 -36.98 36.64 5.66
CA VAL A 245 -36.33 35.52 6.35
C VAL A 245 -35.06 35.18 5.60
N THR A 246 -33.92 35.33 6.28
CA THR A 246 -32.61 34.90 5.76
C THR A 246 -32.16 33.67 6.54
N ILE A 247 -31.90 32.58 5.82
CA ILE A 247 -31.37 31.33 6.38
C ILE A 247 -29.95 31.14 5.87
N THR A 248 -29.00 30.99 6.79
CA THR A 248 -27.60 30.67 6.48
C THR A 248 -27.21 29.32 7.07
N LYS A 249 -26.35 28.59 6.36
CA LYS A 249 -25.73 27.35 6.86
C LYS A 249 -24.35 27.16 6.23
N THR A 250 -23.38 26.79 7.06
CA THR A 250 -22.09 26.29 6.59
C THR A 250 -22.11 24.77 6.55
N THR A 251 -21.60 24.19 5.46
CA THR A 251 -21.47 22.74 5.27
C THR A 251 -20.04 22.40 4.91
N GLU A 252 -19.57 21.25 5.39
CA GLU A 252 -18.28 20.68 4.98
C GLU A 252 -18.50 19.71 3.82
N VAL A 253 -17.70 19.89 2.77
CA VAL A 253 -17.62 18.98 1.62
C VAL A 253 -16.23 18.39 1.53
N GLU A 254 -16.16 17.16 1.05
CA GLU A 254 -14.91 16.43 0.93
C GLU A 254 -14.58 16.16 -0.53
N LYS A 255 -13.30 16.29 -0.86
CA LYS A 255 -12.71 16.00 -2.16
C LYS A 255 -11.60 15.00 -1.95
N THR A 256 -11.77 13.79 -2.46
CA THR A 256 -10.83 12.68 -2.23
C THR A 256 -10.24 12.19 -3.55
N TRP A 257 -8.91 12.15 -3.62
CA TRP A 257 -8.18 11.53 -4.72
C TRP A 257 -7.76 10.12 -4.30
N ASN A 258 -8.50 9.11 -4.72
CA ASN A 258 -8.14 7.73 -4.43
C ASN A 258 -6.89 7.36 -5.24
N ILE A 259 -5.82 6.93 -4.58
CA ILE A 259 -4.52 6.59 -5.21
C ILE A 259 -4.30 5.06 -5.32
N GLY A 260 -5.34 4.26 -5.09
CA GLY A 260 -5.32 2.80 -5.13
C GLY A 260 -4.59 2.14 -3.95
N ARG A 261 -4.17 2.93 -2.95
CA ARG A 261 -3.36 2.49 -1.82
C ARG A 261 -3.60 3.38 -0.59
N GLY A 262 -3.26 2.87 0.58
CA GLY A 262 -3.31 3.64 1.83
C GLY A 262 -2.22 4.71 1.91
N THR A 263 -2.52 5.78 2.62
CA THR A 263 -1.54 6.79 3.06
C THR A 263 -1.27 6.61 4.55
N MET A 264 -0.02 6.78 4.99
CA MET A 264 0.30 6.73 6.42
C MET A 264 -0.43 7.83 7.20
N LEU A 265 -0.89 7.52 8.41
CA LEU A 265 -1.60 8.49 9.25
C LEU A 265 -0.65 9.61 9.70
N GLY A 266 -1.10 10.87 9.61
CA GLY A 266 -0.36 12.03 10.12
C GLY A 266 0.76 12.54 9.20
N ILE A 267 0.95 11.97 8.00
CA ILE A 267 1.90 12.53 7.04
C ILE A 267 1.30 13.74 6.30
N ALA A 268 2.18 14.68 5.92
CA ALA A 268 1.79 15.78 5.06
C ALA A 268 1.63 15.30 3.62
N GLY A 269 0.53 15.70 2.99
CA GLY A 269 0.20 15.36 1.61
C GLY A 269 -0.37 16.55 0.86
N SER A 270 -0.08 16.65 -0.43
CA SER A 270 -0.66 17.71 -1.28
C SER A 270 -0.85 17.27 -2.72
N ILE A 271 -1.56 18.08 -3.48
CA ILE A 271 -1.82 17.88 -4.90
C ILE A 271 -1.76 19.19 -5.65
N THR A 272 -1.13 19.19 -6.82
CA THR A 272 -1.18 20.29 -7.79
C THR A 272 -1.95 19.81 -9.01
N ALA A 273 -3.14 20.38 -9.20
CA ALA A 273 -4.06 19.97 -10.27
C ALA A 273 -5.07 21.07 -10.59
N LYS A 274 -5.73 20.93 -11.74
CA LYS A 274 -7.04 21.54 -11.98
C LYS A 274 -8.09 20.77 -11.17
N ILE A 275 -8.92 21.43 -10.38
CA ILE A 275 -9.86 20.76 -9.48
C ILE A 275 -11.23 20.68 -10.17
N PRO A 276 -11.83 19.49 -10.30
CA PRO A 276 -13.17 19.37 -10.84
C PRO A 276 -14.23 20.01 -9.94
N PHE A 277 -15.17 20.70 -10.55
CA PHE A 277 -16.42 21.18 -9.97
C PHE A 277 -17.58 20.47 -10.66
N VAL A 278 -18.43 19.82 -9.87
CA VAL A 278 -19.53 18.98 -10.38
C VAL A 278 -20.85 19.76 -10.26
N GLY A 279 -21.39 20.18 -11.39
CA GLY A 279 -22.67 20.90 -11.47
C GLY A 279 -23.76 20.07 -12.14
N SER A 280 -24.98 20.63 -12.21
CA SER A 280 -26.10 20.01 -12.94
C SER A 280 -25.89 20.01 -14.46
N GLY A 281 -25.10 20.96 -14.99
CA GLY A 281 -24.81 21.10 -16.41
C GLY A 281 -23.56 20.36 -16.91
N GLY A 282 -22.80 19.71 -16.02
CA GLY A 282 -21.55 19.04 -16.38
C GLY A 282 -20.45 19.19 -15.32
N ILE A 283 -19.24 18.77 -15.70
CA ILE A 283 -18.04 18.92 -14.90
C ILE A 283 -17.18 20.03 -15.50
N GLU A 284 -16.84 21.02 -14.68
CA GLU A 284 -15.92 22.10 -15.05
C GLU A 284 -14.60 21.95 -14.28
N LEU A 285 -13.48 22.35 -14.87
CA LEU A 285 -12.17 22.29 -14.22
C LEU A 285 -11.72 23.69 -13.80
N SER A 286 -11.20 23.81 -12.58
CA SER A 286 -10.57 25.05 -12.12
C SER A 286 -9.29 25.39 -12.89
N GLY A 287 -8.77 26.60 -12.66
CA GLY A 287 -7.33 26.87 -12.88
C GLY A 287 -6.46 25.94 -12.04
N GLU A 288 -5.24 25.66 -12.47
CA GLU A 288 -4.33 24.81 -11.72
C GLU A 288 -3.97 25.46 -10.38
N LYS A 289 -4.08 24.70 -9.29
CA LYS A 289 -3.75 25.15 -7.94
C LYS A 289 -3.20 24.01 -7.10
N THR A 290 -2.51 24.37 -6.03
CA THR A 290 -2.00 23.41 -5.05
C THR A 290 -2.92 23.36 -3.83
N LEU A 291 -3.38 22.15 -3.47
CA LEU A 291 -4.17 21.89 -2.27
C LEU A 291 -3.36 21.04 -1.28
N GLN A 292 -3.39 21.44 -0.01
CA GLN A 292 -2.88 20.62 1.09
C GLN A 292 -4.00 19.72 1.60
N PHE A 293 -3.74 18.42 1.73
CA PHE A 293 -4.70 17.46 2.25
C PHE A 293 -4.85 17.61 3.77
N ASP A 294 -6.09 17.47 4.25
CA ASP A 294 -6.39 17.49 5.68
C ASP A 294 -6.25 16.08 6.28
N ARG A 295 -6.49 15.03 5.48
CA ARG A 295 -6.27 13.63 5.85
C ARG A 295 -5.96 12.78 4.64
N GLY A 296 -4.90 11.96 4.69
CA GLY A 296 -4.53 11.06 3.59
C GLY A 296 -4.39 11.79 2.25
N THR A 297 -5.35 11.57 1.35
CA THR A 297 -5.49 12.23 0.04
C THR A 297 -6.84 12.95 -0.10
N THR A 298 -7.40 13.40 1.02
CA THR A 298 -8.68 14.11 1.12
C THR A 298 -8.46 15.56 1.54
N LYS A 299 -9.12 16.46 0.82
CA LYS A 299 -9.33 17.87 1.21
C LYS A 299 -10.75 18.05 1.73
N VAL A 300 -10.88 18.72 2.87
CA VAL A 300 -12.15 19.18 3.44
C VAL A 300 -12.25 20.68 3.17
N GLU A 301 -13.37 21.11 2.59
CA GLU A 301 -13.67 22.52 2.33
C GLU A 301 -14.98 22.89 3.03
N SER A 302 -15.03 24.07 3.65
CA SER A 302 -16.25 24.62 4.24
C SER A 302 -16.90 25.58 3.25
N LEU A 303 -18.16 25.33 2.90
CA LEU A 303 -18.97 26.16 2.01
C LEU A 303 -20.11 26.81 2.80
N SER A 304 -20.23 28.14 2.68
CA SER A 304 -21.32 28.90 3.30
C SER A 304 -22.44 29.12 2.30
N HIS A 305 -23.66 28.81 2.72
CA HIS A 305 -24.87 28.95 1.93
C HIS A 305 -25.80 29.97 2.58
N SER A 306 -26.50 30.76 1.75
CA SER A 306 -27.48 31.74 2.21
C SER A 306 -28.66 31.83 1.25
N VAL A 307 -29.88 31.83 1.78
CA VAL A 307 -31.11 32.10 1.03
C VAL A 307 -31.96 33.11 1.79
N SER A 308 -32.60 34.01 1.04
CA SER A 308 -33.50 35.02 1.60
C SER A 308 -34.83 35.01 0.87
N VAL A 309 -35.92 35.06 1.63
CA VAL A 309 -37.28 35.14 1.08
C VAL A 309 -38.09 36.17 1.86
N GLU A 310 -38.85 37.00 1.15
CA GLU A 310 -39.83 37.89 1.75
C GLU A 310 -41.17 37.17 1.90
N LEU A 311 -41.75 37.23 3.10
CA LEU A 311 -43.02 36.59 3.43
C LEU A 311 -44.03 37.62 3.91
N THR A 312 -45.24 37.54 3.37
CA THR A 312 -46.42 38.21 3.92
C THR A 312 -47.17 37.21 4.79
N ILE A 313 -47.14 37.41 6.10
CA ILE A 313 -47.66 36.46 7.09
C ILE A 313 -49.03 36.97 7.57
N PRO A 314 -50.13 36.22 7.35
CA PRO A 314 -51.44 36.62 7.83
C PRO A 314 -51.50 36.77 9.36
N PRO A 315 -52.52 37.48 9.89
CA PRO A 315 -52.78 37.54 11.33
C PRO A 315 -52.88 36.15 11.97
N ASN A 316 -52.29 35.95 13.15
CA ASN A 316 -52.34 34.69 13.89
C ASN A 316 -51.88 33.45 13.10
N HIS A 317 -50.90 33.60 12.20
CA HIS A 317 -50.32 32.50 11.43
C HIS A 317 -48.82 32.36 11.65
N THR A 318 -48.32 31.14 11.47
CA THR A 318 -46.89 30.82 11.42
C THR A 318 -46.54 30.25 10.06
N CYS A 319 -45.51 30.79 9.42
CA CYS A 319 -44.96 30.26 8.18
C CYS A 319 -43.59 29.64 8.47
N LYS A 320 -43.34 28.45 7.91
CA LYS A 320 -42.05 27.77 7.98
C LYS A 320 -41.31 27.96 6.66
N VAL A 321 -40.02 28.26 6.74
CA VAL A 321 -39.12 28.36 5.58
C VAL A 321 -38.02 27.33 5.76
N ARG A 322 -37.83 26.50 4.74
CA ARG A 322 -36.81 25.46 4.69
C ARG A 322 -35.78 25.84 3.64
N MET A 323 -34.52 25.77 4.01
CA MET A 323 -33.41 25.80 3.08
C MET A 323 -33.17 24.37 2.62
N GLU A 324 -33.45 24.07 1.35
CA GLU A 324 -33.17 22.78 0.75
C GLU A 324 -31.89 22.85 -0.09
N GLY A 325 -31.05 21.83 0.01
CA GLY A 325 -29.84 21.67 -0.79
C GLY A 325 -29.85 20.32 -1.49
N ARG A 326 -29.36 20.29 -2.73
CA ARG A 326 -29.20 19.04 -3.48
C ARG A 326 -27.73 18.62 -3.51
N LYS A 327 -27.45 17.40 -3.05
CA LYS A 327 -26.11 16.81 -3.19
C LYS A 327 -25.89 16.31 -4.61
N ILE A 328 -24.75 16.64 -5.19
CA ILE A 328 -24.31 16.16 -6.50
C ILE A 328 -22.95 15.45 -6.31
N LYS A 329 -22.81 14.29 -6.95
CA LYS A 329 -21.58 13.49 -6.92
C LYS A 329 -21.17 13.09 -8.33
N ALA A 330 -19.86 12.96 -8.53
CA ALA A 330 -19.29 12.31 -9.70
C ALA A 330 -18.02 11.54 -9.30
N ASP A 331 -17.91 10.30 -9.76
CA ASP A 331 -16.71 9.49 -9.64
C ASP A 331 -15.87 9.67 -10.90
N ILE A 332 -14.86 10.53 -10.85
CA ILE A 332 -14.07 10.92 -12.04
C ILE A 332 -12.77 10.10 -12.08
N PRO A 333 -12.57 9.21 -13.06
CA PRO A 333 -11.29 8.53 -13.23
C PRO A 333 -10.18 9.52 -13.55
N TYR A 334 -8.99 9.29 -13.02
CA TYR A 334 -7.82 10.11 -13.30
C TYR A 334 -6.53 9.31 -13.34
N THR A 335 -5.54 9.85 -14.04
CA THR A 335 -4.14 9.43 -13.95
C THR A 335 -3.30 10.57 -13.38
N ALA A 336 -2.25 10.25 -12.62
CA ALA A 336 -1.36 11.25 -12.05
C ALA A 336 0.04 10.67 -11.79
N ARG A 337 0.95 11.54 -11.36
CA ARG A 337 2.26 11.18 -10.81
C ARG A 337 2.25 11.39 -9.30
N LEU A 338 2.68 10.39 -8.54
CA LEU A 338 2.81 10.45 -7.09
C LEU A 338 4.29 10.52 -6.74
N SER A 339 4.69 11.48 -5.90
CA SER A 339 5.98 11.47 -5.20
C SER A 339 5.83 11.13 -3.73
N ARG A 340 6.89 10.54 -3.20
CA ARG A 340 7.17 10.51 -1.76
C ARG A 340 8.59 11.00 -1.51
N THR A 341 8.73 11.91 -0.55
CA THR A 341 10.03 12.45 -0.12
C THR A 341 10.29 12.08 1.33
N TYR A 342 11.38 11.36 1.57
CA TYR A 342 11.81 10.95 2.91
C TYR A 342 12.52 12.07 3.67
N ARG A 343 12.73 11.87 4.97
CA ARG A 343 13.45 12.84 5.83
C ARG A 343 14.88 13.11 5.38
N ASN A 344 15.51 12.13 4.73
CA ASN A 344 16.84 12.27 4.14
C ASN A 344 16.85 13.16 2.87
N GLY A 345 15.68 13.60 2.39
CA GLY A 345 15.53 14.42 1.18
C GLY A 345 15.42 13.62 -0.11
N GLU A 346 15.51 12.29 -0.06
CA GLU A 346 15.34 11.43 -1.22
C GLU A 346 13.88 11.41 -1.66
N THR A 347 13.64 11.60 -2.96
CA THR A 347 12.30 11.59 -3.55
C THR A 347 12.18 10.50 -4.60
N GLN A 348 11.19 9.62 -4.42
CA GLN A 348 10.81 8.59 -5.39
C GLN A 348 9.46 8.93 -6.02
N TRP A 349 9.24 8.48 -7.25
CA TRP A 349 8.03 8.79 -8.03
C TRP A 349 7.44 7.55 -8.69
N THR A 350 6.13 7.52 -8.85
CA THR A 350 5.45 6.51 -9.66
C THR A 350 4.21 7.07 -10.33
N SER A 351 3.73 6.38 -11.38
CA SER A 351 2.45 6.69 -12.01
C SER A 351 1.32 6.01 -11.24
N ILE A 352 0.24 6.76 -11.02
CA ILE A 352 -0.96 6.27 -10.36
C ILE A 352 -2.19 6.48 -11.22
N SER A 353 -3.18 5.64 -11.00
CA SER A 353 -4.52 5.79 -11.55
C SER A 353 -5.53 5.55 -10.45
N GLY A 354 -6.64 6.26 -10.49
CA GLY A 354 -7.66 6.14 -9.47
C GLY A 354 -8.91 6.93 -9.80
N LYS A 355 -9.72 7.15 -8.78
CA LYS A 355 -10.97 7.90 -8.88
C LYS A 355 -10.94 9.09 -7.95
N TYR A 356 -11.35 10.24 -8.47
CA TYR A 356 -11.67 11.41 -7.69
C TYR A 356 -13.14 11.32 -7.27
N ASP A 357 -13.40 11.30 -5.96
CA ASP A 357 -14.75 11.44 -5.37
C ASP A 357 -14.88 12.88 -4.88
N GLY A 358 -15.61 13.66 -5.66
CA GLY A 358 -15.98 15.03 -5.34
C GLY A 358 -17.45 15.09 -4.95
N VAL A 359 -17.71 15.59 -3.75
CA VAL A 359 -19.07 15.94 -3.31
C VAL A 359 -19.27 17.43 -3.43
N GLU A 360 -20.29 17.85 -4.15
CA GLU A 360 -20.71 19.25 -4.19
C GLU A 360 -22.18 19.37 -3.73
N ILE A 361 -22.49 20.49 -3.09
CA ILE A 361 -23.88 20.87 -2.84
C ILE A 361 -24.25 21.81 -3.98
N GLY A 362 -25.09 21.31 -4.89
CA GLY A 362 -25.52 22.03 -6.08
C GLY A 362 -26.57 23.10 -5.76
N GLU A 363 -27.77 22.98 -6.34
CA GLU A 363 -28.84 23.95 -6.13
C GLU A 363 -29.22 24.03 -4.64
N VAL A 364 -29.22 25.27 -4.13
CA VAL A 364 -29.75 25.62 -2.82
C VAL A 364 -30.94 26.55 -3.03
N ARG A 365 -32.07 26.20 -2.42
CA ARG A 365 -33.33 26.94 -2.58
C ARG A 365 -34.04 27.14 -1.25
N ALA A 366 -34.83 28.21 -1.17
CA ALA A 366 -35.79 28.40 -0.09
C ALA A 366 -37.15 27.79 -0.49
N VAL A 367 -37.73 26.99 0.39
CA VAL A 367 -39.08 26.43 0.27
C VAL A 367 -39.93 26.99 1.40
N VAL A 368 -41.02 27.64 1.05
CA VAL A 368 -42.00 28.17 2.01
C VAL A 368 -43.10 27.14 2.15
N ASP A 369 -43.25 26.57 3.34
CA ASP A 369 -44.37 25.69 3.64
C ASP A 369 -45.64 26.54 3.83
N ARG A 370 -46.82 25.92 3.63
CA ARG A 370 -48.09 26.63 3.84
C ARG A 370 -48.16 27.16 5.27
N CYS A 371 -48.53 28.43 5.43
CA CYS A 371 -48.66 29.03 6.75
C CYS A 371 -49.83 28.38 7.50
N GLU A 372 -49.60 28.05 8.76
CA GLU A 372 -50.55 27.35 9.61
C GLU A 372 -51.08 28.33 10.68
N PRO A 373 -52.37 28.27 11.04
CA PRO A 373 -52.89 29.05 12.16
C PRO A 373 -52.14 28.72 13.46
N VAL A 374 -51.87 29.74 14.27
CA VAL A 374 -51.27 29.56 15.60
C VAL A 374 -52.32 28.96 16.53
N ALA A 375 -51.96 27.87 17.22
CA ALA A 375 -52.83 27.27 18.23
C ALA A 375 -53.12 28.27 19.36
N ASP A 376 -54.37 28.31 19.82
CA ASP A 376 -54.84 29.18 20.91
C ASP A 376 -54.59 30.69 20.69
N ALA A 377 -54.52 31.13 19.43
CA ALA A 377 -54.34 32.53 19.10
C ALA A 377 -55.54 33.39 19.56
N LYS A 378 -55.25 34.57 20.12
CA LYS A 378 -56.30 35.51 20.55
C LYS A 378 -57.10 35.98 19.32
N PRO A 379 -58.45 36.02 19.39
CA PRO A 379 -59.25 36.56 18.30
C PRO A 379 -58.84 37.99 17.98
N CYS A 380 -58.78 38.30 16.70
CA CYS A 380 -58.57 39.68 16.27
C CYS A 380 -59.87 40.47 16.35
N PRO A 381 -59.85 41.66 16.96
CA PRO A 381 -61.04 42.48 17.17
C PRO A 381 -61.61 43.08 15.90
#